data_AF-A0A3P8DGS1-F1
#
_entry.id   AF-A0A3P8DGS1-F1
#
_cell.length_a   1.000
_cell.length_b   1.000
_cell.length_c   1.000
_cell.angle_alpha   90.00
_cell.angle_beta   90.00
_cell.angle_gamma   90.00
#
_symmetry.space_group_name_H-M   'P 1'
#
loop_
_entity.id
_entity.type
_entity.pdbx_description
1 polymer ?
#
loop_
_entity_poly.entity_id
_entity_poly.type
_entity_poly.pdbx_seq_one_letter_code
_entity_poly.pdbx_strand_id
1 'polypeptide(L)'
;MVLPALTRVTLLGKSLRECQKIYIRLKDQLFDGRKRPYDSETLTKFIKDEIGAETTLADITGKRFIITTVMADKHPIRLHLFRNYTLPVDTEVAANLRFDDPKGEIRFWLQLFKSSNLRTLLSNELTIHCS
;
A
#
# COMPACT_ATOMS: atom_id res chain seq x y z
N MET A 1 3.08 -1.54 -12.17
CA MET A 1 1.94 -0.62 -11.95
C MET A 1 0.77 -1.19 -11.13
N VAL A 2 0.65 -2.50 -10.87
CA VAL A 2 -0.35 -3.05 -9.89
C VAL A 2 0.25 -4.14 -8.99
N LEU A 3 1.57 -4.33 -9.07
CA LEU A 3 2.32 -5.29 -8.26
C LEU A 3 2.11 -5.18 -6.74
N PRO A 4 1.88 -4.00 -6.13
CA PRO A 4 1.70 -3.99 -4.68
C PRO A 4 0.36 -4.62 -4.26
N ALA A 5 -0.75 -4.50 -5.00
CA ALA A 5 -2.00 -5.20 -4.65
C ALA A 5 -1.83 -6.74 -4.59
N LEU A 6 -0.91 -7.29 -5.39
CA LEU A 6 -0.59 -8.72 -5.41
C LEU A 6 0.30 -9.19 -4.26
N THR A 7 1.03 -8.29 -3.59
CA THR A 7 1.89 -8.69 -2.47
C THR A 7 1.03 -9.22 -1.32
N ARG A 8 -0.09 -8.60 -0.96
CA ARG A 8 -0.99 -9.15 0.10
C ARG A 8 -1.57 -10.52 -0.26
N VAL A 9 -1.94 -10.74 -1.52
CA VAL A 9 -2.54 -12.03 -1.96
C VAL A 9 -1.54 -13.17 -1.78
N THR A 10 -0.28 -12.95 -2.13
CA THR A 10 0.81 -13.92 -1.87
C THR A 10 1.26 -14.00 -0.40
N LEU A 11 1.00 -12.95 0.39
CA LEU A 11 1.28 -12.90 1.83
C LEU A 11 0.20 -13.62 2.67
N LEU A 12 -1.06 -13.60 2.26
CA LEU A 12 -2.18 -14.31 2.90
C LEU A 12 -2.24 -15.80 2.57
N GLY A 13 -1.33 -16.31 1.75
CA GLY A 13 -1.27 -17.73 1.36
C GLY A 13 -2.21 -18.12 0.23
N LYS A 14 -2.84 -17.16 -0.47
CA LYS A 14 -3.58 -17.44 -1.70
C LYS A 14 -2.62 -17.90 -2.80
N SER A 15 -3.09 -18.79 -3.67
CA SER A 15 -2.31 -19.34 -4.77
C SER A 15 -2.03 -18.29 -5.86
N LEU A 16 -0.96 -18.48 -6.64
CA LEU A 16 -0.64 -17.58 -7.76
C LEU A 16 -1.78 -17.49 -8.80
N ARG A 17 -2.56 -18.57 -8.96
CA ARG A 17 -3.72 -18.60 -9.86
C ARG A 17 -4.85 -17.69 -9.35
N GLU A 18 -5.06 -17.63 -8.04
CA GLU A 18 -6.03 -16.72 -7.44
C GLU A 18 -5.57 -15.26 -7.56
N CYS A 19 -4.27 -15.00 -7.35
CA CYS A 19 -3.67 -13.69 -7.64
C CYS A 19 -3.98 -13.22 -9.07
N GLN A 20 -3.79 -14.10 -10.05
CA GLN A 20 -4.06 -13.80 -11.45
C GLN A 20 -5.54 -13.48 -11.69
N LYS A 21 -6.45 -14.27 -11.12
CA LYS A 21 -7.90 -14.03 -11.22
C LYS A 21 -8.30 -12.68 -10.61
N ILE A 22 -7.78 -12.36 -9.42
CA ILE A 22 -8.03 -11.08 -8.74
C ILE A 22 -7.51 -9.91 -9.58
N TYR A 23 -6.31 -10.04 -10.14
CA TYR A 23 -5.73 -9.01 -11.00
C TYR A 23 -6.55 -8.75 -12.26
N ILE A 24 -7.01 -9.81 -12.95
CA ILE A 24 -7.83 -9.67 -14.15
C ILE A 24 -9.16 -8.97 -13.81
N ARG A 25 -9.82 -9.38 -12.72
CA ARG A 25 -11.06 -8.73 -12.24
C ARG A 25 -10.87 -7.25 -11.92
N LEU A 26 -9.79 -6.92 -11.20
CA LEU A 26 -9.46 -5.54 -10.87
C LEU A 26 -9.17 -4.72 -12.14
N LYS A 27 -8.43 -5.30 -13.10
CA LYS A 27 -8.10 -4.63 -14.36
C LYS A 27 -9.37 -4.22 -15.09
N ASP A 28 -10.34 -5.11 -15.20
CA ASP A 28 -11.58 -4.80 -15.91
C ASP A 28 -12.33 -3.67 -15.17
N GLN A 29 -12.60 -3.83 -13.87
CA GLN A 29 -13.30 -2.80 -13.07
C GLN A 29 -12.62 -1.43 -13.02
N LEU A 30 -11.29 -1.38 -13.02
CA LEU A 30 -10.54 -0.11 -12.91
C LEU A 30 -10.39 0.59 -14.26
N PHE A 31 -10.31 -0.17 -15.36
CA PHE A 31 -9.96 0.35 -16.69
C PHE A 31 -11.11 0.29 -17.71
N ASP A 32 -12.35 0.23 -17.25
CA ASP A 32 -13.54 0.22 -18.13
C ASP A 32 -13.73 1.53 -18.93
N GLY A 33 -13.07 2.64 -18.54
CA GLY A 33 -13.12 3.94 -19.23
C GLY A 33 -11.97 4.19 -20.21
N ARG A 34 -12.26 4.72 -21.40
CA ARG A 34 -11.23 5.20 -22.36
C ARG A 34 -10.60 6.54 -21.98
N LYS A 35 -11.15 7.28 -21.01
CA LYS A 35 -10.72 8.63 -20.64
C LYS A 35 -10.10 8.61 -19.24
N ARG A 36 -8.81 8.94 -19.16
CA ARG A 36 -8.13 9.25 -17.89
C ARG A 36 -8.57 10.63 -17.39
N PRO A 37 -8.63 10.86 -16.08
CA PRO A 37 -8.22 9.99 -14.97
C PRO A 37 -9.29 8.96 -14.54
N TYR A 38 -8.84 7.80 -14.04
CA TYR A 38 -9.66 6.72 -13.49
C TYR A 38 -10.12 7.04 -12.05
N ASP A 39 -11.21 6.41 -11.64
CA ASP A 39 -11.78 6.63 -10.30
C ASP A 39 -10.96 5.94 -9.20
N SER A 40 -10.48 6.76 -8.26
CA SER A 40 -9.75 6.30 -7.07
C SER A 40 -10.62 5.57 -6.05
N GLU A 41 -11.93 5.85 -6.02
CA GLU A 41 -12.83 5.25 -5.05
C GLU A 41 -13.08 3.78 -5.36
N THR A 42 -13.26 3.44 -6.64
CA THR A 42 -13.41 2.06 -7.11
C THR A 42 -12.20 1.21 -6.72
N LEU A 43 -10.98 1.72 -6.94
CA LEU A 43 -9.76 1.06 -6.51
C LEU A 43 -9.69 0.90 -4.99
N THR A 44 -10.06 1.95 -4.25
CA THR A 44 -10.04 1.94 -2.78
C THR A 44 -11.00 0.91 -2.21
N LYS A 45 -12.22 0.81 -2.76
CA LYS A 45 -13.23 -0.19 -2.38
C LYS A 45 -12.72 -1.60 -2.66
N PHE A 46 -12.22 -1.86 -3.87
CA PHE A 46 -11.66 -3.15 -4.23
C PHE A 46 -10.53 -3.60 -3.30
N ILE A 47 -9.59 -2.70 -2.99
CA ILE A 47 -8.49 -2.98 -2.08
C ILE A 47 -9.03 -3.25 -0.67
N LYS A 48 -9.98 -2.45 -0.17
CA LYS A 48 -10.60 -2.69 1.15
C LYS A 48 -11.35 -4.01 1.23
N ASP A 49 -12.03 -4.43 0.16
CA ASP A 49 -12.79 -5.68 0.12
C ASP A 49 -11.86 -6.90 0.13
N GLU A 50 -10.76 -6.85 -0.63
CA GLU A 50 -9.80 -7.97 -0.69
C GLU A 50 -8.89 -8.08 0.54
N ILE A 51 -8.66 -6.97 1.24
CA ILE A 51 -7.65 -6.85 2.31
C ILE A 51 -8.26 -6.71 3.69
N GLY A 52 -9.44 -6.09 3.79
CA GLY A 52 -10.06 -5.66 5.04
C GLY A 52 -9.63 -4.24 5.44
N ALA A 53 -10.61 -3.37 5.71
CA ALA A 53 -10.42 -1.94 5.99
C ALA A 53 -9.63 -1.63 7.29
N GLU A 54 -9.68 -2.55 8.26
CA GLU A 54 -9.08 -2.40 9.59
C GLU A 54 -7.78 -3.21 9.76
N THR A 55 -7.29 -3.88 8.71
CA THR A 55 -6.04 -4.65 8.83
C THR A 55 -4.83 -3.74 8.90
N THR A 56 -4.02 -3.92 9.94
CA THR A 56 -2.77 -3.20 10.14
C THR A 56 -1.60 -3.93 9.48
N LEU A 57 -0.46 -3.26 9.39
CA LEU A 57 0.78 -3.89 8.91
C LEU A 57 1.22 -5.03 9.83
N ALA A 58 1.15 -4.83 11.16
CA ALA A 58 1.60 -5.79 12.18
C ALA A 58 0.77 -7.09 12.23
N ASP A 59 -0.48 -7.07 11.76
CA ASP A 59 -1.34 -8.27 11.79
C ASP A 59 -0.85 -9.37 10.85
N ILE A 60 -0.01 -9.05 9.86
CA ILE A 60 0.49 -10.04 8.89
C ILE A 60 1.69 -10.77 9.47
N THR A 61 1.50 -11.73 10.37
CA THR A 61 2.63 -12.40 11.04
C THR A 61 3.39 -13.44 10.18
N GLY A 62 2.89 -13.77 8.99
CA GLY A 62 3.43 -14.89 8.19
C GLY A 62 4.75 -14.61 7.46
N LYS A 63 4.86 -13.47 6.77
CA LYS A 63 6.02 -13.15 5.90
C LYS A 63 6.44 -11.70 6.11
N ARG A 64 7.76 -11.46 6.14
CA ARG A 64 8.32 -10.11 6.21
C ARG A 64 8.26 -9.47 4.83
N PHE A 65 7.71 -8.27 4.74
CA PHE A 65 7.66 -7.50 3.50
C PHE A 65 7.89 -6.01 3.78
N ILE A 66 8.17 -5.29 2.69
CA ILE A 66 8.45 -3.86 2.69
C ILE A 66 7.59 -3.23 1.58
N ILE A 67 6.91 -2.14 1.90
CA ILE A 67 6.19 -1.30 0.94
C ILE A 67 6.93 0.02 0.83
N THR A 68 7.28 0.41 -0.39
CA THR A 68 7.99 1.65 -0.68
C THR A 68 7.01 2.73 -1.10
N THR A 69 7.09 3.90 -0.48
CA THR A 69 6.27 5.08 -0.81
C THR A 69 7.14 6.33 -0.82
N VAL A 70 6.77 7.34 -1.60
CA VAL A 70 7.51 8.61 -1.63
C VAL A 70 6.72 9.66 -0.85
N MET A 71 7.41 10.35 0.07
CA MET A 71 6.86 11.52 0.75
C MET A 71 7.20 12.76 -0.07
N ALA A 72 6.22 13.25 -0.81
CA ALA A 72 6.38 14.41 -1.70
C ALA A 72 6.25 15.77 -0.96
N ASP A 73 5.67 15.77 0.24
CA ASP A 73 5.32 17.00 0.97
C ASP A 73 6.52 17.69 1.65
N LYS A 74 7.68 17.03 1.73
CA LYS A 74 8.90 17.57 2.36
C LYS A 74 10.00 17.72 1.31
N HIS A 75 10.74 18.82 1.38
CA HIS A 75 11.97 19.01 0.60
C HIS A 75 13.19 18.82 1.53
N PRO A 76 14.17 17.97 1.17
CA PRO A 76 14.23 17.13 -0.02
C PRO A 76 13.21 15.99 0.03
N ILE A 77 12.74 15.55 -1.15
CA ILE A 77 11.83 14.41 -1.29
C ILE A 77 12.53 13.17 -0.73
N ARG A 78 11.85 12.43 0.14
CA ARG A 78 12.41 11.22 0.77
C ARG A 78 11.57 9.99 0.48
N LEU A 79 12.27 8.87 0.30
CA LEU A 79 11.66 7.55 0.26
C LEU A 79 11.28 7.11 1.68
N HIS A 80 10.04 6.68 1.84
CA HIS A 80 9.50 6.13 3.06
C HIS A 80 9.24 4.63 2.89
N LEU A 81 9.69 3.82 3.85
CA LEU A 81 9.64 2.37 3.79
C LEU A 81 8.73 1.83 4.90
N PHE A 82 7.53 1.40 4.54
CA PHE A 82 6.64 0.71 5.46
C PHE A 82 7.03 -0.76 5.57
N ARG A 83 7.08 -1.29 6.80
CA ARG A 83 7.51 -2.66 7.09
C ARG A 83 6.55 -3.30 8.07
N ASN A 84 6.56 -4.62 8.12
CA ASN A 84 5.79 -5.43 9.08
C ASN A 84 6.64 -5.89 10.29
N TYR A 85 7.92 -5.54 10.32
CA TYR A 85 8.80 -5.92 11.42
C TYR A 85 9.54 -4.70 11.94
N THR A 86 9.79 -4.69 13.24
CA THR A 86 10.66 -3.71 13.88
C THR A 86 12.12 -4.04 13.57
N LEU A 87 12.93 -3.00 13.43
CA LEU A 87 14.38 -3.17 13.34
C LEU A 87 14.94 -3.49 14.73
N PRO A 88 15.96 -4.36 14.82
CA PRO A 88 16.70 -4.57 16.07
C PRO A 88 17.72 -3.44 16.28
N VAL A 89 17.25 -2.20 16.23
CA VAL A 89 18.07 -0.99 16.35
C VAL A 89 17.48 -0.16 17.48
N ASP A 90 18.32 0.56 18.21
CA ASP A 90 17.88 1.42 19.31
C ASP A 90 16.77 2.36 18.85
N THR A 91 15.73 2.50 19.68
CA THR A 91 14.50 3.25 19.38
C THR A 91 14.77 4.70 18.97
N GLU A 92 15.82 5.31 19.52
CA GLU A 92 16.22 6.68 19.19
C GLU A 92 16.82 6.80 17.78
N VAL A 93 17.63 5.82 17.37
CA VAL A 93 18.20 5.76 16.03
C VAL A 93 17.10 5.43 15.01
N ALA A 94 16.17 4.56 15.37
CA ALA A 94 15.00 4.25 14.54
C ALA A 94 14.10 5.49 14.31
N ALA A 95 13.84 6.27 15.36
CA ALA A 95 13.08 7.51 15.28
C ALA A 95 13.80 8.58 14.44
N ASN A 96 15.12 8.72 14.60
CA ASN A 96 15.94 9.64 13.79
C ASN A 96 15.95 9.27 12.31
N LEU A 97 15.92 7.97 12.00
CA LEU A 97 15.80 7.45 10.64
C LEU A 97 14.35 7.42 10.12
N ARG A 98 13.38 7.86 10.94
CA ARG A 98 11.93 7.87 10.67
C ARG A 98 11.42 6.51 10.23
N PHE A 99 11.85 5.46 10.92
CA PHE A 99 11.23 4.16 10.78
C PHE A 99 9.97 4.13 11.64
N ASP A 100 8.81 4.10 10.99
CA ASP A 100 7.53 3.94 11.67
C ASP A 100 7.42 2.55 12.30
N ASP A 101 6.88 2.51 13.53
CA ASP A 101 6.57 1.25 14.18
C ASP A 101 5.40 0.55 13.46
N PRO A 102 5.54 -0.75 13.12
CA PRO A 102 4.50 -1.50 12.41
C PRO A 102 3.21 -1.67 13.24
N LYS A 103 3.30 -1.50 14.56
CA LYS A 103 2.19 -1.61 15.52
C LYS A 103 1.32 -0.35 15.62
N GLY A 104 1.68 0.74 14.95
CA GLY A 104 0.85 1.95 14.91
C GLY A 104 -0.45 1.78 14.11
N GLU A 105 -1.26 2.84 14.02
CA GLU A 105 -2.52 2.93 13.24
C GLU A 105 -2.31 2.92 11.71
N ILE A 106 -1.26 2.24 11.25
CA ILE A 106 -0.79 2.25 9.87
C ILE A 106 -1.59 1.20 9.08
N ARG A 107 -2.74 1.65 8.55
CA ARG A 107 -3.66 0.84 7.74
C ARG A 107 -3.00 0.30 6.48
N PHE A 108 -3.00 -1.01 6.31
CA PHE A 108 -2.26 -1.64 5.24
C PHE A 108 -2.79 -1.31 3.83
N TRP A 109 -4.12 -1.25 3.65
CA TRP A 109 -4.75 -0.91 2.36
C TRP A 109 -4.37 0.50 1.87
N LEU A 110 -4.24 1.44 2.80
CA LEU A 110 -3.90 2.83 2.49
C LEU A 110 -2.47 2.92 1.97
N GLN A 111 -1.57 2.09 2.51
CA GLN A 111 -0.14 2.14 2.22
C GLN A 111 0.11 1.52 0.85
N LEU A 112 -0.63 0.44 0.56
CA LEU A 112 -0.73 -0.16 -0.75
C LEU A 112 -1.20 0.81 -1.82
N PHE A 113 -2.30 1.50 -1.55
CA PHE A 113 -2.85 2.49 -2.47
C PHE A 113 -1.81 3.59 -2.76
N LYS A 114 -1.19 4.15 -1.72
CA LYS A 114 -0.14 5.18 -1.83
C LYS A 114 1.09 4.71 -2.63
N SER A 115 1.52 3.46 -2.46
CA SER A 115 2.69 2.90 -3.16
C SER A 115 2.50 2.68 -4.66
N SER A 116 1.25 2.55 -5.10
CA SER A 116 0.92 2.16 -6.47
C SER A 116 1.26 3.23 -7.51
N ASN A 117 1.69 4.44 -7.10
CA ASN A 117 2.10 5.55 -7.96
C ASN A 117 1.10 5.82 -9.10
N LEU A 118 -0.19 5.69 -8.79
CA LEU A 118 -1.29 5.95 -9.71
C LEU A 118 -1.66 7.43 -9.81
N ARG A 119 -0.81 8.35 -9.32
CA ARG A 119 -1.09 9.80 -9.24
C ARG A 119 -1.37 10.43 -10.61
N THR A 120 -0.73 9.97 -11.68
CA THR A 120 -1.00 10.46 -13.04
C THR A 120 -2.23 9.79 -13.68
N LEU A 121 -2.77 8.77 -13.04
CA LEU A 121 -3.85 7.94 -13.55
C LEU A 121 -5.16 8.15 -12.79
N LEU A 122 -5.13 8.62 -11.54
CA LEU A 122 -6.30 8.80 -10.69
C LEU A 122 -6.59 10.29 -10.48
N SER A 123 -7.88 10.60 -10.31
CA SER A 123 -8.37 11.97 -10.14
C SER A 123 -8.04 12.60 -8.78
N ASN A 124 -7.72 11.79 -7.76
CA ASN A 124 -7.57 12.26 -6.39
C ASN A 124 -6.13 12.12 -5.86
N GLU A 125 -5.60 13.22 -5.35
CA GLU A 125 -4.34 13.29 -4.62
C GLU A 125 -4.57 12.93 -3.14
N LEU A 126 -4.34 11.68 -2.77
CA LEU A 126 -4.11 11.36 -1.36
C LEU A 126 -2.64 11.71 -1.04
N THR A 127 -2.39 12.97 -0.67
CA THR A 127 -1.13 13.40 -0.06
C THR A 127 -0.98 12.76 1.32
N ILE A 128 0.27 12.43 1.68
CA ILE A 128 0.55 11.79 2.96
C ILE A 128 0.74 12.91 3.97
N HIS A 129 -0.36 13.42 4.53
CA HIS A 129 -0.27 14.19 5.76
C HIS A 129 0.09 13.22 6.89
N CYS A 130 1.38 13.14 7.23
CA CYS A 130 1.80 12.64 8.53
C CYS A 130 1.44 13.69 9.58
N SER A 131 0.57 13.33 10.52
CA SER A 131 0.59 13.86 11.88
C SER A 131 1.94 13.58 12.54
#